data_AF-A0A2G9URX3-F1
#
_entry.id   AF-A0A2G9URX3-F1
#
_cell.length_a   1.000
_cell.length_b   1.000
_cell.length_c   1.000
_cell.angle_alpha   90.00
_cell.angle_beta   90.00
_cell.angle_gamma   90.00
#
_symmetry.space_group_name_H-M   'P 1'
#
loop_
_entity.id
_entity.type
_entity.pdbx_description
1 polymer ?
#
loop_
_entity_poly.entity_id
_entity_poly.type
_entity_poly.pdbx_seq_one_letter_code
_entity_poly.pdbx_strand_id
1 'polypeptide(L)'
;MLVIELFGTNYLPWAQIDDLDQMFYLKECFFASKYDTTVYSDTAVPRDLITVRRLIDQINGAERPNYEEHEKVLDKLVKDFKIDYYAPFEWADALAKLFLMKEQKDMEVKEKERRSMHMRSHDRNRASAK
;
A
#
# COMPACT_ATOMS: atom_id res chain seq x y z
N MET A 1 3.13 -3.35 7.98
CA MET A 1 2.97 -1.92 7.70
C MET A 1 1.97 -1.36 8.69
N LEU A 2 2.40 -0.44 9.55
CA LEU A 2 1.54 0.22 10.54
C LEU A 2 0.89 1.45 9.91
N VAL A 3 -0.33 1.80 10.35
CA VAL A 3 -1.08 2.97 9.86
C VAL A 3 -0.26 4.26 9.91
N ILE A 4 0.62 4.40 10.90
CA ILE A 4 1.53 5.56 11.06
C ILE A 4 2.46 5.71 9.84
N GLU A 5 2.94 4.61 9.25
CA GLU A 5 3.83 4.64 8.09
C GLU A 5 3.13 5.17 6.83
N LEU A 6 1.81 5.04 6.74
CA LEU A 6 1.02 5.53 5.60
C LEU A 6 0.96 7.06 5.54
N PHE A 7 1.14 7.73 6.67
CA PHE A 7 1.02 9.19 6.78
C PHE A 7 2.35 9.93 6.52
N GLY A 8 3.31 9.28 5.88
CA GLY A 8 4.52 9.95 5.39
C GLY A 8 5.54 10.32 6.47
N THR A 9 5.47 9.73 7.68
CA THR A 9 6.65 9.69 8.54
C THR A 9 7.68 8.80 7.84
N ASN A 10 8.66 9.42 7.19
CA ASN A 10 9.73 8.70 6.51
C ASN A 10 10.44 7.79 7.52
N TYR A 11 10.04 6.50 7.49
CA TYR A 11 10.54 5.37 8.25
C TYR A 11 10.22 5.32 9.75
N LEU A 12 9.72 4.16 10.20
CA LEU A 12 9.77 3.78 11.61
C LEU A 12 11.23 3.72 12.08
N PRO A 13 11.55 4.12 13.31
CA PRO A 13 12.93 4.15 13.81
C PRO A 13 13.66 2.78 13.74
N TRP A 14 12.89 1.69 13.70
CA TRP A 14 13.40 0.31 13.65
C TRP A 14 13.23 -0.38 12.30
N ALA A 15 12.80 0.32 11.24
CA ALA A 15 12.46 -0.31 9.97
C ALA A 15 13.66 -0.92 9.21
N GLN A 16 14.90 -0.58 9.57
CA GLN A 16 16.14 -1.11 8.96
C GLN A 16 17.03 -1.83 10.00
N ILE A 17 16.47 -2.26 11.13
CA ILE A 17 17.21 -2.89 12.22
C ILE A 17 16.91 -4.39 12.21
N ASP A 18 17.96 -5.19 11.99
CA ASP A 18 17.87 -6.66 11.99
C ASP A 18 18.02 -7.25 13.41
N ASP A 19 18.66 -6.51 14.33
CA ASP A 19 18.79 -6.91 15.73
C ASP A 19 17.44 -6.78 16.46
N LEU A 20 16.92 -7.92 16.89
CA LEU A 20 15.61 -8.01 17.55
C LEU A 20 15.59 -7.25 18.88
N ASP A 21 16.66 -7.32 19.68
CA ASP A 21 16.69 -6.68 21.00
C ASP A 21 16.68 -5.16 20.85
N GLN A 22 17.50 -4.66 19.93
CA GLN A 22 17.51 -3.24 19.58
C GLN A 22 16.16 -2.77 19.00
N MET A 23 15.55 -3.57 18.12
CA MET A 23 14.21 -3.28 17.58
C MET A 23 13.16 -3.19 18.68
N PHE A 24 13.13 -4.15 19.63
CA PHE A 24 12.16 -4.15 20.71
C PHE A 24 12.33 -2.94 21.63
N TYR A 25 13.56 -2.62 22.01
CA TYR A 25 13.85 -1.44 22.82
C TYR A 25 13.35 -0.14 22.18
N LEU A 26 13.55 0.02 20.87
CA LEU A 26 13.07 1.19 20.15
C LEU A 26 11.55 1.26 20.05
N LYS A 27 10.88 0.10 19.88
CA LYS A 27 9.42 0.01 19.94
C LYS A 27 8.89 0.43 21.30
N GLU A 28 9.47 -0.07 22.39
CA GLU A 28 9.07 0.34 23.75
C GLU A 28 9.25 1.84 23.94
N CYS A 29 10.39 2.41 23.53
CA CYS A 29 10.62 3.85 23.63
C CYS A 29 9.61 4.68 22.82
N PHE A 30 9.24 4.22 21.63
CA PHE A 30 8.30 4.88 20.74
C PHE A 30 6.86 4.81 21.27
N PHE A 31 6.43 3.63 21.73
CA PHE A 31 5.09 3.40 22.27
C PHE A 31 4.96 3.70 23.77
N ALA A 32 5.98 4.21 24.44
CA ALA A 32 5.90 4.72 25.82
C ALA A 32 5.36 6.17 25.89
N SER A 33 4.64 6.63 24.86
CA SER A 33 4.05 7.97 24.77
C SER A 33 5.03 9.16 24.74
N LYS A 34 6.34 8.89 24.71
CA LYS A 34 7.38 9.92 24.70
C LYS A 34 7.42 10.74 23.41
N TYR A 35 6.86 10.21 22.33
CA TYR A 35 6.89 10.82 21.00
C TYR A 35 5.50 11.12 20.44
N ASP A 36 4.45 11.03 21.25
CA ASP A 36 3.07 11.16 20.79
C ASP A 36 2.79 12.50 20.12
N THR A 37 3.33 13.59 20.65
CA THR A 37 3.20 14.92 20.06
C THR A 37 3.94 15.06 18.73
N THR A 38 5.01 14.29 18.55
CA THR A 38 5.84 14.31 17.34
C THR A 38 5.23 13.43 16.24
N VAL A 39 4.67 12.29 16.63
CA VAL A 39 4.04 11.30 15.73
C VAL A 39 2.63 11.74 15.35
N TYR A 40 1.80 12.06 16.34
CA TYR A 40 0.41 12.49 16.18
C TYR A 40 0.33 14.01 16.23
N SER A 41 0.67 14.65 15.11
CA SER A 41 0.60 16.09 14.91
C SER A 41 -0.49 16.47 13.92
N ASP A 42 -0.95 17.71 13.93
CA ASP A 42 -2.03 18.18 13.04
C ASP A 42 -1.68 18.08 11.54
N THR A 43 -0.39 17.90 11.20
CA THR A 43 0.11 17.97 9.83
C THR A 43 0.47 16.62 9.20
N ALA A 44 0.65 15.56 9.99
CA ALA A 44 1.10 14.24 9.47
C ALA A 44 0.10 13.14 9.82
N VAL A 45 0.01 12.75 11.09
CA VAL A 45 -0.91 11.69 11.55
C VAL A 45 -2.06 12.34 12.33
N PRO A 46 -3.32 12.16 11.92
CA PRO A 46 -4.46 12.74 12.63
C PRO A 46 -4.44 12.45 14.14
N ARG A 47 -4.57 13.50 14.97
CA ARG A 47 -4.47 13.37 16.43
C ARG A 47 -5.42 12.33 17.00
N ASP A 48 -6.63 12.20 16.45
CA ASP A 48 -7.62 11.25 16.95
C ASP A 48 -7.16 9.78 16.83
N LEU A 49 -6.21 9.45 15.95
CA LEU A 49 -5.62 8.11 15.86
C LEU A 49 -4.83 7.72 17.11
N ILE A 50 -4.45 8.67 17.97
CA ILE A 50 -3.88 8.37 19.29
C ILE A 50 -4.86 7.55 20.15
N THR A 51 -6.17 7.76 19.95
CA THR A 51 -7.22 7.05 20.67
C THR A 51 -7.22 5.57 20.32
N VAL A 52 -7.05 5.24 19.03
CA VAL A 52 -6.91 3.86 18.57
C VAL A 52 -5.70 3.19 19.24
N ARG A 53 -4.55 3.86 19.29
CA ARG A 53 -3.37 3.32 19.99
C ARG A 53 -3.67 3.04 21.47
N ARG A 54 -4.31 3.98 22.18
CA ARG A 54 -4.65 3.79 23.60
C ARG A 54 -5.61 2.64 23.84
N LEU A 55 -6.56 2.41 22.93
CA LEU A 55 -7.44 1.26 22.98
C LEU A 55 -6.67 -0.05 22.78
N ILE A 56 -5.67 -0.06 21.90
CA ILE A 56 -4.78 -1.20 21.69
C ILE A 56 -3.95 -1.50 22.94
N ASP A 57 -3.39 -0.47 23.60
CA ASP A 57 -2.60 -0.62 24.82
C ASP A 57 -3.40 -1.23 25.99
N GLN A 58 -4.74 -1.16 25.94
CA GLN A 58 -5.63 -1.76 26.94
C GLN A 58 -5.97 -3.23 26.65
N ILE A 59 -5.64 -3.74 25.47
CA ILE A 59 -5.92 -5.14 25.10
C ILE A 59 -5.03 -6.05 25.93
N ASN A 60 -5.65 -6.89 26.74
CA ASN A 60 -4.99 -7.99 27.43
C ASN A 60 -5.29 -9.32 26.71
N GLY A 61 -4.45 -10.34 26.89
CA GLY A 61 -4.62 -11.64 26.21
C GLY A 61 -5.86 -12.44 26.65
N ALA A 62 -6.61 -11.98 27.64
CA ALA A 62 -7.81 -12.62 28.16
C ALA A 62 -9.11 -12.03 27.58
N GLU A 63 -9.08 -10.77 27.13
CA GLU A 63 -10.25 -10.03 26.66
C GLU A 63 -10.22 -9.85 25.14
N ARG A 64 -11.42 -9.87 24.53
CA ARG A 64 -11.54 -9.57 23.11
C ARG A 64 -11.38 -8.06 22.89
N PRO A 65 -10.63 -7.62 21.87
CA PRO A 65 -10.56 -6.22 21.50
C PRO A 65 -11.95 -5.65 21.18
N ASN A 66 -12.24 -4.45 21.68
CA ASN A 66 -13.47 -3.74 21.34
C ASN A 66 -13.31 -2.99 20.01
N TYR A 67 -13.70 -3.62 18.91
CA TYR A 67 -13.60 -3.01 17.58
C TYR A 67 -14.58 -1.85 17.36
N GLU A 68 -15.70 -1.78 18.08
CA GLU A 68 -16.70 -0.71 17.89
C GLU A 68 -16.11 0.67 18.21
N GLU A 69 -15.30 0.77 19.28
CA GLU A 69 -14.64 2.03 19.64
C GLU A 69 -13.57 2.43 18.63
N HIS A 70 -12.91 1.45 18.00
CA HIS A 70 -11.95 1.72 16.93
C HIS A 70 -12.67 2.28 15.69
N GLU A 71 -13.81 1.67 15.30
CA GLU A 71 -14.63 2.12 14.18
C GLU A 71 -15.17 3.53 14.36
N LYS A 72 -15.65 3.89 15.57
CA LYS A 72 -16.13 5.26 15.85
C LYS A 72 -15.06 6.32 15.59
N VAL A 73 -13.81 6.04 15.96
CA VAL A 73 -12.68 6.97 15.73
C VAL A 73 -12.38 7.08 14.23
N LEU A 74 -12.40 5.97 13.50
CA LEU A 74 -12.16 5.96 12.06
C LEU A 74 -13.28 6.66 11.28
N ASP A 75 -14.54 6.44 11.65
CA ASP A 75 -15.71 7.10 11.04
C ASP A 75 -15.68 8.61 11.24
N LYS A 76 -15.25 9.08 12.41
CA LYS A 76 -15.04 10.51 12.67
C LYS A 76 -13.99 11.07 11.70
N LEU A 77 -12.84 10.40 11.58
CA LEU A 77 -11.76 10.83 10.69
C LEU A 77 -12.19 10.85 9.22
N VAL A 78 -12.95 9.85 8.76
CA VAL A 78 -13.48 9.85 7.39
C VAL A 78 -14.36 11.07 7.14
N LYS A 79 -15.23 11.44 8.09
CA LYS A 79 -16.08 12.63 7.99
C LYS A 79 -15.27 13.92 8.00
N ASP A 80 -14.31 14.05 8.93
CA ASP A 80 -13.50 15.25 9.10
C ASP A 80 -12.61 15.52 7.88
N PHE A 81 -12.01 14.46 7.32
CA PHE A 81 -11.18 14.53 6.11
C PHE A 81 -11.98 14.42 4.80
N LYS A 82 -13.30 14.27 4.88
CA LYS A 82 -14.21 14.12 3.73
C LYS A 82 -13.73 13.02 2.76
N ILE A 83 -13.34 11.88 3.32
CA ILE A 83 -12.86 10.74 2.54
C ILE A 83 -14.04 10.16 1.76
N ASP A 84 -13.88 10.02 0.45
CA ASP A 84 -14.85 9.35 -0.41
C ASP A 84 -14.57 7.85 -0.46
N TYR A 85 -15.47 7.04 0.09
CA TYR A 85 -15.37 5.58 0.07
C TYR A 85 -15.49 4.96 -1.32
N TYR A 86 -16.06 5.70 -2.28
CA TYR A 86 -16.22 5.24 -3.65
C TYR A 86 -15.04 5.64 -4.53
N ALA A 87 -14.15 6.49 -4.04
CA ALA A 87 -12.93 6.82 -4.75
C ALA A 87 -12.01 5.59 -4.83
N PRO A 88 -11.40 5.32 -6.00
CA PRO A 88 -10.44 4.24 -6.11
C PRO A 88 -9.19 4.54 -5.27
N PHE A 89 -8.59 3.50 -4.69
CA PHE A 89 -7.31 3.64 -4.01
C PHE A 89 -6.21 4.10 -4.98
N GLU A 90 -5.20 4.82 -4.49
CA GLU A 90 -4.11 5.38 -5.32
C GLU A 90 -3.38 4.35 -6.17
N TRP A 91 -3.27 3.10 -5.69
CA TRP A 91 -2.63 2.01 -6.41
C TRP A 91 -3.49 1.43 -7.54
N ALA A 92 -4.80 1.71 -7.57
CA ALA A 92 -5.69 1.23 -8.64
C ALA A 92 -5.29 1.82 -10.00
N ASP A 93 -4.95 3.11 -10.04
CA ASP A 93 -4.47 3.78 -11.25
C ASP A 93 -3.09 3.25 -11.70
N ALA A 94 -2.22 2.96 -10.74
CA ALA A 94 -0.91 2.37 -11.02
C ALA A 94 -1.05 0.96 -11.62
N LEU A 95 -1.97 0.14 -11.09
CA LEU A 95 -2.28 -1.18 -11.64
C LEU A 95 -2.94 -1.06 -13.01
N ALA A 96 -3.90 -0.16 -13.20
CA ALA A 96 -4.55 0.06 -14.50
C ALA A 96 -3.52 0.39 -15.59
N LYS A 97 -2.55 1.27 -15.31
CA LYS A 97 -1.44 1.58 -16.22
C LYS A 97 -0.58 0.36 -16.51
N LEU A 98 -0.27 -0.45 -15.49
CA LEU A 98 0.50 -1.70 -15.63
C LEU A 98 -0.21 -2.72 -16.53
N PHE A 99 -1.53 -2.90 -16.36
CA PHE A 99 -2.32 -3.81 -17.19
C PHE A 99 -2.42 -3.31 -18.64
N LEU A 100 -2.68 -2.01 -18.84
CA LEU A 100 -2.72 -1.39 -20.18
C LEU A 100 -1.38 -1.51 -20.92
N MET A 101 -0.26 -1.28 -20.24
CA MET A 101 1.08 -1.44 -20.83
C MET A 101 1.38 -2.90 -21.16
N LYS A 102 0.90 -3.85 -20.35
CA LYS A 102 1.07 -5.28 -20.62
C LYS A 102 0.27 -5.72 -21.84
N GLU A 103 -0.99 -5.31 -21.96
CA GLU A 103 -1.82 -5.60 -23.13
C GLU A 103 -1.25 -5.00 -24.42
N GLN A 104 -0.73 -3.77 -24.38
CA GLN A 104 -0.07 -3.16 -25.53
C GLN A 104 1.17 -3.96 -25.98
N LYS A 105 1.99 -4.43 -25.03
CA LYS A 105 3.15 -5.26 -25.34
C LYS A 105 2.76 -6.61 -25.94
N ASP A 106 1.71 -7.25 -25.40
CA ASP A 106 1.25 -8.54 -25.91
C ASP A 106 0.64 -8.42 -27.33
N MET A 107 -0.03 -7.30 -27.62
CA MET A 107 -0.52 -6.96 -28.95
C MET A 107 0.63 -6.73 -29.95
N GLU A 108 1.67 -5.99 -29.57
CA GLU A 108 2.86 -5.77 -30.41
C GLU A 108 3.60 -7.08 -30.74
N VAL A 109 3.72 -7.98 -29.75
CA VAL A 109 4.36 -9.30 -29.95
C VAL A 109 3.56 -10.14 -30.94
N LYS A 110 2.23 -10.24 -30.77
CA LYS A 110 1.36 -10.95 -31.71
C LYS A 110 1.41 -10.36 -33.12
N GLU A 111 1.51 -9.04 -33.26
CA GLU A 111 1.61 -8.41 -34.57
C GLU A 111 2.95 -8.67 -35.25
N LYS A 112 4.06 -8.65 -34.51
CA LYS A 112 5.39 -9.05 -35.02
C LYS A 112 5.40 -10.52 -35.45
N GLU A 113 4.78 -11.40 -34.67
CA GLU A 113 4.63 -12.82 -35.02
C GLU A 113 3.81 -12.99 -36.31
N ARG A 114 2.67 -12.31 -36.45
CA ARG A 114 1.87 -12.34 -37.69
C ARG A 114 2.63 -11.84 -38.91
N ARG A 115 3.37 -10.72 -38.79
CA ARG A 115 4.19 -10.17 -39.89
C ARG A 115 5.32 -11.12 -40.29
N SER A 116 5.99 -11.75 -39.32
CA SER A 116 7.06 -12.72 -39.59
C SER A 116 6.55 -14.03 -40.22
N MET A 117 5.37 -14.51 -39.82
CA MET A 117 4.71 -15.65 -40.47
C MET A 117 4.27 -15.33 -41.90
N HIS A 118 3.75 -14.12 -42.14
CA HIS A 118 3.35 -13.69 -43.48
C HIS A 118 4.55 -13.66 -44.45
N MET A 119 5.69 -13.10 -44.02
CA MET A 119 6.93 -13.10 -44.82
C MET A 119 7.43 -14.52 -45.12
N ARG A 120 7.44 -15.42 -44.11
CA ARG A 120 7.81 -16.82 -44.31
C ARG A 120 6.89 -17.58 -45.27
N SER A 121 5.59 -17.26 -45.29
CA SER A 121 4.64 -17.86 -46.23
C SER A 121 4.85 -17.37 -47.66
N HIS A 122 5.24 -16.11 -47.83
CA HIS A 122 5.49 -15.51 -49.13
C HIS A 122 6.77 -16.06 -49.78
N ASP A 123 7.83 -16.28 -48.99
CA ASP A 123 9.07 -16.91 -49.46
C ASP A 123 8.89 -18.38 -49.85
N ARG A 124 8.05 -19.15 -49.13
CA ARG A 124 7.74 -20.54 -49.49
C ARG A 124 6.97 -20.64 -50.80
N ASN A 125 5.98 -19.79 -51.02
CA ASN A 125 5.21 -19.78 -52.27
C ASN A 125 6.05 -19.33 -53.47
N ARG A 126 7.08 -18.50 -53.25
CA ARG A 126 8.03 -18.08 -54.30
C ARG A 126 9.05 -19.17 -54.65
N ALA A 127 9.40 -20.02 -53.69
CA ALA A 127 10.33 -21.14 -53.90
C ALA A 127 9.67 -22.35 -54.60
N SER A 128 8.36 -22.58 -54.43
CA SER A 128 7.61 -23.66 -55.11
C SER A 128 7.15 -23.32 -56.53
N ALA A 129 7.34 -22.09 -57.00
CA ALA A 129 6.95 -21.63 -58.34
C ALA A 129 8.11 -21.59 -59.36
N LYS A 130 9.27 -22.19 -59.02
CA LYS A 130 10.41 -22.44 -59.89
C LYS A 130 10.64 -23.93 -60.02
#